data_AF-A0A7C9DJN8-F1
#
_entry.id   AF-A0A7C9DJN8-F1
#
_cell.length_a   1.000
_cell.length_b   1.000
_cell.length_c   1.000
_cell.angle_alpha   90.00
_cell.angle_beta   90.00
_cell.angle_gamma   90.00
#
_symmetry.space_group_name_H-M   'P 1'
#
loop_
_entity.id
_entity.type
_entity.pdbx_description
1 polymer ?
#
loop_
_entity_poly.entity_id
_entity_poly.type
_entity_poly.pdbx_seq_one_letter_code
_entity_poly.pdbx_strand_id
1 'polypeptide(L)'
;FRTQLHCLEESAELLKERSLKFYKGCHKYTEGLGEGYDGDITFANALETFGGGNNDPLGASFGGPIMSKFTIALREIGTYKEVLRSQVENLLNVKLLQVANVDLPDVKEARKRFDKATSVYDQAREKFLSLKKTSKKDTIAATEEELNNARGAYEQG
;
A
#
# COMPACT_ATOMS: atom_id res chain seq x y z
N PHE A 1 -10.44 -21.46 -15.61
CA PHE A 1 -10.33 -20.02 -15.93
C PHE A 1 -11.28 -19.16 -15.11
N ARG A 2 -12.61 -19.16 -15.32
CA ARG A 2 -13.56 -18.30 -14.57
C ARG A 2 -13.48 -18.46 -13.03
N THR A 3 -13.41 -19.69 -12.53
CA THR A 3 -13.25 -19.95 -11.08
C THR A 3 -11.93 -19.40 -10.53
N GLN A 4 -10.83 -19.54 -11.26
CA GLN A 4 -9.52 -19.03 -10.84
C GLN A 4 -9.50 -17.50 -10.81
N LEU A 5 -10.18 -16.84 -11.76
CA LEU A 5 -10.35 -15.39 -11.78
C LEU A 5 -11.14 -14.90 -10.56
N HIS A 6 -12.25 -15.56 -10.23
CA HIS A 6 -13.02 -15.22 -9.04
C HIS A 6 -12.20 -15.34 -7.75
N CYS A 7 -11.45 -16.43 -7.59
CA CYS A 7 -10.57 -16.59 -6.42
C CYS A 7 -9.50 -15.49 -6.34
N LEU A 8 -9.01 -15.00 -7.49
CA LEU A 8 -8.04 -13.92 -7.55
C LEU A 8 -8.66 -12.57 -7.14
N GLU A 9 -9.91 -12.31 -7.54
CA GLU A 9 -10.67 -11.12 -7.14
C GLU A 9 -10.91 -11.09 -5.62
N GLU A 10 -11.33 -12.21 -5.03
CA GLU A 10 -11.46 -12.34 -3.58
C GLU A 10 -10.13 -12.12 -2.87
N SER A 11 -9.05 -12.71 -3.39
CA SER A 11 -7.69 -12.55 -2.84
C SER A 11 -7.22 -11.10 -2.91
N ALA A 12 -7.54 -10.37 -3.98
CA ALA A 12 -7.22 -8.96 -4.16
C ALA A 12 -7.94 -8.07 -3.14
N GLU A 13 -9.25 -8.28 -2.92
CA GLU A 13 -10.00 -7.51 -1.92
C GLU A 13 -9.52 -7.82 -0.49
N LEU A 14 -9.22 -9.08 -0.18
CA LEU A 14 -8.63 -9.46 1.11
C LEU A 14 -7.25 -8.81 1.31
N LEU A 15 -6.42 -8.78 0.27
CA LEU A 15 -5.11 -8.11 0.34
C LEU A 15 -5.27 -6.62 0.59
N LYS A 16 -6.22 -5.96 -0.09
CA LYS A 16 -6.55 -4.55 0.14
C LYS A 16 -6.94 -4.29 1.59
N GLU A 17 -7.86 -5.07 2.13
CA GLU A 17 -8.32 -4.92 3.52
C GLU A 17 -7.15 -5.10 4.50
N ARG A 18 -6.34 -6.14 4.31
CA ARG A 18 -5.16 -6.41 5.14
C ARG A 18 -4.15 -5.27 5.10
N SER A 19 -3.86 -4.72 3.91
CA SER A 19 -2.94 -3.60 3.74
C SER A 19 -3.43 -2.35 4.47
N LEU A 20 -4.72 -2.01 4.34
CA LEU A 20 -5.31 -0.84 5.01
C LEU A 20 -5.40 -1.02 6.53
N LYS A 21 -5.71 -2.23 7.00
CA LYS A 21 -5.69 -2.55 8.43
C LYS A 21 -4.29 -2.43 9.02
N PHE A 22 -3.28 -2.92 8.31
CA PHE A 22 -1.90 -2.83 8.75
C PHE A 22 -1.38 -1.39 8.73
N TYR A 23 -1.75 -0.59 7.71
CA TYR A 23 -1.46 0.85 7.66
C TYR A 23 -2.00 1.60 8.89
N LYS A 24 -3.24 1.31 9.32
CA LYS A 24 -3.79 1.89 10.56
C LYS A 24 -2.97 1.49 11.80
N GLY A 25 -2.47 0.26 11.84
CA GLY A 25 -1.57 -0.21 12.90
C GLY A 25 -0.23 0.52 12.88
N CYS A 26 0.33 0.75 11.68
CA CYS A 26 1.56 1.53 11.49
C CYS A 26 1.39 2.95 12.02
N HIS A 27 0.25 3.59 11.76
CA HIS A 27 -0.03 4.93 12.28
C HIS A 27 -0.01 5.00 13.82
N LYS A 28 -0.74 4.09 14.48
CA LYS A 28 -0.73 3.99 15.96
C LYS A 28 0.66 3.72 16.52
N TYR A 29 1.42 2.87 15.84
CA TYR A 29 2.80 2.58 16.23
C TYR A 29 3.69 3.83 16.14
N THR A 30 3.59 4.60 15.05
CA THR A 30 4.35 5.85 14.86
C THR A 30 3.96 6.94 15.85
N GLU A 31 2.68 7.03 16.24
CA GLU A 31 2.25 7.90 17.34
C GLU A 31 2.93 7.51 18.65
N GLY A 32 2.91 6.22 19.00
CA GLY A 32 3.58 5.72 20.20
C GLY A 32 5.11 5.90 20.19
N LEU A 33 5.75 5.85 19.01
CA LEU A 33 7.17 6.20 18.88
C LEU A 33 7.42 7.68 19.17
N GLY A 34 6.55 8.57 18.70
CA GLY A 34 6.62 10.01 18.97
C GLY A 34 6.44 10.33 20.45
N GLU A 35 5.41 9.78 21.09
CA GLU A 35 5.20 9.94 22.54
C GLU A 35 6.39 9.40 23.34
N GLY A 36 6.93 8.24 22.93
CA GLY A 36 8.11 7.66 23.55
C GLY A 36 9.40 8.46 23.32
N TYR A 37 9.52 9.17 22.19
CA TYR A 37 10.61 10.10 21.94
C TYR A 37 10.51 11.31 22.87
N ASP A 38 9.34 11.95 22.93
CA ASP A 38 9.11 13.13 23.76
C ASP A 38 9.35 12.83 25.25
N GLY A 39 8.93 11.64 25.71
CA GLY A 39 9.19 11.16 27.06
C GLY A 39 10.67 11.01 27.38
N ASP A 40 11.44 10.37 26.49
CA ASP A 40 12.89 10.20 26.67
C ASP A 40 13.62 11.54 26.68
N ILE A 41 13.27 12.46 25.77
CA ILE A 41 13.88 13.79 25.69
C ILE A 41 13.54 14.61 26.94
N THR A 42 12.29 14.56 27.39
CA THR A 42 11.86 15.26 28.62
C THR A 42 12.64 14.76 29.83
N PHE A 43 12.80 13.45 29.97
CA PHE A 43 13.56 12.87 31.08
C PHE A 43 15.06 13.16 30.98
N ALA A 44 15.65 13.08 29.79
CA ALA A 44 17.04 13.46 29.57
C ALA A 44 17.31 14.93 29.95
N ASN A 45 16.41 15.86 29.57
CA ASN A 45 16.52 17.27 29.93
C ASN A 45 16.40 17.49 31.46
N ALA A 46 15.54 16.71 32.15
CA ALA A 46 15.44 16.77 33.61
C ALA A 46 16.73 16.28 34.30
N LEU A 47 17.36 15.23 33.76
CA LEU A 47 18.65 14.73 34.25
C LEU A 47 19.77 15.75 34.05
N GLU A 48 19.84 16.40 32.89
CA GLU A 48 20.81 17.49 32.63
C GLU A 48 20.58 18.69 33.57
N THR A 49 19.32 19.07 33.78
CA THR A 49 18.96 20.20 34.65
C THR A 49 19.34 19.93 36.10
N PHE A 50 19.08 18.71 36.60
CA PHE A 50 19.42 18.33 37.98
C PHE A 50 20.92 18.10 38.17
N GLY A 51 21.54 17.34 37.25
CA GLY A 51 22.93 16.90 37.38
C GLY A 51 23.96 18.02 37.28
N GLY A 52 23.55 19.20 36.81
CA GLY A 52 24.44 20.32 36.53
C GLY A 52 25.38 20.02 35.36
N GLY A 53 26.01 21.06 34.81
CA GLY A 53 27.06 20.86 33.82
C GLY A 53 28.29 20.17 34.43
N ASN A 54 29.23 19.71 33.58
CA ASN A 54 30.47 19.03 34.01
C ASN A 54 31.32 19.79 35.05
N ASN A 55 31.07 21.09 35.24
CA ASN A 55 31.81 21.96 36.14
C ASN A 55 31.03 22.40 37.39
N ASP A 56 29.84 21.85 37.65
CA ASP A 56 29.10 22.13 38.89
C ASP A 56 29.55 21.17 40.04
N PRO A 57 30.23 21.67 41.08
CA PRO A 57 30.70 20.84 42.19
C PRO A 57 29.57 20.18 42.99
N LEU A 58 28.38 20.80 43.04
CA LEU A 58 27.21 20.22 43.71
C LEU A 58 26.65 19.08 42.87
N GLY A 59 26.37 19.33 41.59
CA GLY A 59 25.93 18.31 40.65
C GLY A 59 26.86 17.09 40.56
N ALA A 60 28.19 17.31 40.55
CA ALA A 60 29.18 16.23 40.58
C ALA A 60 29.06 15.34 41.83
N SER A 61 28.78 15.94 42.98
CA SER A 61 28.64 15.25 44.27
C SER A 61 27.34 14.44 44.37
N PHE A 62 26.30 14.81 43.60
CA PHE A 62 25.03 14.10 43.49
C PHE A 62 24.94 13.13 42.30
N GLY A 63 26.06 12.88 41.60
CA GLY A 63 26.12 11.88 40.53
C GLY A 63 25.89 12.41 39.12
N GLY A 64 26.07 13.71 38.86
CA GLY A 64 25.97 14.33 37.53
C GLY A 64 26.71 13.58 36.40
N PRO A 65 27.95 13.08 36.61
CA PRO A 65 28.65 12.27 35.60
C PRO A 65 27.93 10.97 35.24
N ILE A 66 27.20 10.37 36.17
CA ILE A 66 26.38 9.17 35.92
C ILE A 66 25.14 9.57 35.12
N MET A 67 24.45 10.64 35.51
CA MET A 67 23.25 11.15 34.83
C MET A 67 23.53 11.57 33.38
N SER A 68 24.72 12.10 33.11
CA SER A 68 25.16 12.44 31.75
C SER A 68 25.19 11.21 30.83
N LYS A 69 25.57 10.03 31.34
CA LYS A 69 25.56 8.78 30.55
C LYS A 69 24.13 8.37 30.18
N PHE A 70 23.19 8.48 31.12
CA PHE A 70 21.78 8.21 30.85
C PHE A 70 21.21 9.16 29.81
N THR A 71 21.54 10.44 29.92
CA THR A 71 21.10 11.47 28.95
C THR A 71 21.57 11.12 27.53
N ILE A 72 22.84 10.76 27.36
CA ILE A 72 23.37 10.34 26.04
C ILE A 72 22.59 9.14 25.51
N ALA A 73 22.39 8.11 26.34
CA ALA A 73 21.66 6.91 25.94
C ALA A 73 20.20 7.22 25.55
N LEU A 74 19.50 8.07 26.31
CA LEU A 74 18.11 8.47 26.03
C LEU A 74 18.01 9.26 24.72
N ARG A 75 18.95 10.18 24.46
CA ARG A 75 19.01 10.93 23.20
C ARG A 75 19.31 10.02 22.01
N GLU A 76 20.16 9.01 22.19
CA GLU A 76 20.44 8.00 21.17
C GLU A 76 19.21 7.12 20.88
N ILE A 77 18.52 6.63 21.92
CA ILE A 77 17.25 5.89 21.78
C ILE A 77 16.21 6.74 21.04
N GLY A 78 16.07 8.02 21.42
CA GLY A 78 15.19 8.96 20.73
C GLY A 78 15.50 9.08 19.25
N THR A 79 16.78 9.15 18.89
CA THR A 79 17.21 9.18 17.47
C THR A 79 16.76 7.93 16.71
N TYR A 80 16.93 6.74 17.29
CA TYR A 80 16.48 5.50 16.67
C TYR A 80 14.95 5.41 16.54
N LYS A 81 14.19 5.95 17.52
CA LYS A 81 12.72 6.04 17.43
C LYS A 81 12.28 6.89 16.25
N GLU A 82 12.89 8.06 16.05
CA GLU A 82 12.59 8.94 14.90
C GLU A 82 12.99 8.31 13.56
N VAL A 83 14.12 7.58 13.51
CA VAL A 83 14.50 6.80 12.31
C VAL A 83 13.45 5.74 11.99
N LEU A 84 13.01 4.96 12.99
CA LEU A 84 11.97 3.94 12.80
C LEU A 84 10.65 4.56 12.33
N ARG A 85 10.26 5.69 12.95
CA ARG A 85 9.06 6.43 12.56
C ARG A 85 9.12 6.83 11.09
N SER A 86 10.22 7.44 10.66
CA SER A 86 10.44 7.83 9.27
C SER A 86 10.41 6.64 8.31
N GLN A 87 11.02 5.50 8.67
CA GLN A 87 10.97 4.30 7.82
C GLN A 87 9.54 3.75 7.67
N VAL A 88 8.76 3.75 8.75
CA VAL A 88 7.36 3.31 8.69
C VAL A 88 6.54 4.26 7.83
N GLU A 89 6.67 5.57 8.02
CA GLU A 89 5.91 6.58 7.29
C GLU A 89 6.30 6.65 5.80
N ASN A 90 7.59 6.63 5.48
CA ASN A 90 8.08 6.95 4.14
C ASN A 90 8.42 5.73 3.27
N LEU A 91 8.56 4.54 3.87
CA LEU A 91 8.86 3.31 3.11
C LEU A 91 7.70 2.32 3.19
N LEU A 92 7.28 1.97 4.40
CA LEU A 92 6.27 0.94 4.58
C LEU A 92 4.87 1.44 4.19
N ASN A 93 4.44 2.57 4.76
CA ASN A 93 3.13 3.13 4.50
C ASN A 93 2.94 3.50 3.02
N VAL A 94 3.97 4.06 2.38
CA VAL A 94 3.95 4.36 0.94
C VAL A 94 3.63 3.11 0.13
N LYS A 95 4.32 1.99 0.40
CA LYS A 95 4.07 0.71 -0.30
C LYS A 95 2.68 0.16 -0.02
N LEU A 96 2.22 0.19 1.23
CA LEU A 96 0.89 -0.29 1.60
C LEU A 96 -0.22 0.50 0.89
N LEU A 97 -0.08 1.82 0.83
CA LEU A 97 -1.04 2.70 0.18
C LEU A 97 -1.00 2.57 -1.35
N GLN A 98 0.20 2.42 -1.94
CA GLN A 98 0.35 2.15 -3.38
C GLN A 98 -0.42 0.88 -3.77
N VAL A 99 -0.18 -0.23 -3.07
CA VAL A 99 -0.89 -1.50 -3.32
C VAL A 99 -2.40 -1.34 -3.15
N ALA A 100 -2.84 -0.74 -2.04
CA ALA A 100 -4.25 -0.68 -1.69
C ALA A 100 -5.08 0.28 -2.57
N ASN A 101 -4.48 1.39 -3.01
CA ASN A 101 -5.20 2.51 -3.63
C ASN A 101 -4.85 2.75 -5.10
N VAL A 102 -3.82 2.10 -5.63
CA VAL A 102 -3.42 2.22 -7.04
C VAL A 102 -3.41 0.85 -7.69
N ASP A 103 -2.52 -0.05 -7.25
CA ASP A 103 -2.26 -1.30 -7.97
C ASP A 103 -3.51 -2.21 -8.00
N LEU A 104 -4.17 -2.40 -6.85
CA LEU A 104 -5.37 -3.25 -6.78
C LEU A 104 -6.59 -2.64 -7.51
N PRO A 105 -6.89 -1.33 -7.38
CA PRO A 105 -7.88 -0.67 -8.22
C PRO A 105 -7.62 -0.79 -9.72
N ASP A 106 -6.37 -0.62 -10.17
CA ASP A 106 -6.01 -0.73 -11.59
C ASP A 106 -6.24 -2.14 -12.12
N VAL A 107 -5.86 -3.16 -11.35
CA VAL A 107 -6.16 -4.57 -11.68
C VAL A 107 -7.67 -4.82 -11.79
N LYS A 108 -8.47 -4.26 -10.87
CA LYS A 108 -9.93 -4.37 -10.91
C LYS A 108 -10.53 -3.70 -12.15
N GLU A 109 -9.97 -2.57 -12.56
CA GLU A 109 -10.42 -1.88 -13.76
C GLU A 109 -10.02 -2.64 -15.04
N ALA A 110 -8.79 -3.16 -15.11
CA ALA A 110 -8.34 -4.04 -16.19
C ALA A 110 -9.25 -5.27 -16.31
N ARG A 111 -9.61 -5.89 -15.19
CA ARG A 111 -10.56 -7.02 -15.14
C ARG A 111 -11.93 -6.66 -15.73
N LYS A 112 -12.46 -5.48 -15.37
CA LYS A 112 -13.74 -4.99 -15.93
C LYS A 112 -13.65 -4.77 -17.45
N ARG A 113 -12.52 -4.28 -17.96
CA ARG A 113 -12.28 -4.13 -19.41
C ARG A 113 -12.26 -5.50 -20.10
N PHE A 114 -11.55 -6.48 -19.52
CA PHE A 114 -11.51 -7.84 -20.03
C PHE A 114 -12.91 -8.49 -20.09
N ASP A 115 -13.73 -8.35 -19.04
CA ASP A 115 -15.09 -8.90 -19.05
C ASP A 115 -15.97 -8.25 -20.12
N LYS A 116 -15.82 -6.94 -20.34
CA LYS A 116 -16.50 -6.23 -21.43
C LYS A 116 -16.06 -6.76 -22.80
N ALA A 117 -14.76 -6.91 -23.03
CA ALA A 117 -14.22 -7.42 -24.29
C ALA A 117 -14.69 -8.86 -24.55
N THR A 118 -14.70 -9.71 -23.51
CA THR A 118 -15.23 -11.07 -23.58
C THR A 118 -16.70 -11.09 -23.99
N SER A 119 -17.54 -10.26 -23.35
CA SER A 119 -18.97 -10.18 -23.68
C SER A 119 -19.22 -9.71 -25.12
N VAL A 120 -18.45 -8.73 -25.60
CA VAL A 120 -18.56 -8.22 -26.97
C VAL A 120 -18.13 -9.30 -27.98
N TYR A 121 -17.05 -10.02 -27.70
CA TYR A 121 -16.59 -11.12 -28.54
C TYR A 121 -17.61 -12.27 -28.60
N ASP A 122 -18.17 -12.66 -27.45
CA ASP A 122 -19.20 -13.70 -27.39
C ASP A 122 -20.44 -13.30 -28.22
N GLN A 123 -20.91 -12.04 -28.11
CA GLN A 123 -22.02 -11.53 -28.91
C GLN A 123 -21.73 -11.51 -30.41
N ALA A 124 -20.55 -11.03 -30.82
CA ALA A 124 -20.15 -11.00 -32.24
C ALA A 124 -20.04 -12.41 -32.82
N ARG A 125 -19.52 -13.35 -32.02
CA ARG A 125 -19.42 -14.76 -32.38
C ARG A 125 -20.78 -15.42 -32.53
N GLU A 126 -21.71 -15.20 -31.61
CA GLU A 126 -23.09 -15.71 -31.71
C GLU A 126 -23.80 -15.15 -32.94
N LYS A 127 -23.66 -13.84 -33.21
CA LYS A 127 -24.22 -13.18 -34.39
C LYS A 127 -23.69 -13.80 -35.68
N PHE A 128 -22.38 -14.04 -35.78
CA PHE A 128 -21.76 -14.71 -36.92
C PHE A 128 -22.26 -16.15 -37.09
N LEU A 129 -22.37 -16.93 -36.01
CA LEU A 129 -22.87 -18.30 -36.04
C LEU A 129 -24.37 -18.40 -36.41
N SER A 130 -25.13 -17.34 -36.21
CA SER A 130 -26.56 -17.27 -36.56
C SER A 130 -26.85 -17.01 -38.04
N LEU A 131 -25.82 -16.72 -38.86
CA LEU A 131 -25.96 -16.43 -40.29
C LEU A 131 -26.51 -17.65 -41.04
N LYS A 132 -27.57 -17.42 -41.81
CA LYS A 132 -28.15 -18.44 -42.71
C LYS A 132 -27.41 -18.46 -44.04
N LYS A 133 -27.45 -19.60 -44.75
CA LYS A 133 -26.92 -19.73 -46.14
C LYS A 133 -27.51 -18.71 -47.13
N THR A 134 -28.67 -18.14 -46.83
CA THR A 134 -29.37 -17.13 -47.65
C THR A 134 -29.03 -15.68 -47.26
N SER A 135 -28.14 -15.47 -46.29
CA SER A 135 -27.75 -14.12 -45.85
C SER A 135 -27.04 -13.36 -46.97
N LYS A 136 -27.30 -12.05 -47.07
CA LYS A 136 -26.67 -11.19 -48.09
C LYS A 136 -25.16 -11.12 -47.86
N LYS A 137 -24.38 -11.09 -48.94
CA LYS A 137 -22.91 -11.01 -48.88
C LYS A 137 -22.41 -9.82 -48.04
N ASP A 138 -23.04 -8.65 -48.19
CA ASP A 138 -22.66 -7.45 -47.42
C ASP A 138 -22.92 -7.62 -45.92
N THR A 139 -24.00 -8.32 -45.55
CA THR A 139 -24.28 -8.65 -44.15
C THR A 139 -23.23 -9.59 -43.59
N ILE A 140 -22.85 -10.62 -44.35
CA ILE A 140 -21.80 -11.59 -43.95
C ILE A 140 -20.48 -10.85 -43.71
N ALA A 141 -20.04 -10.04 -44.66
CA ALA A 141 -18.79 -9.28 -44.58
C ALA A 141 -18.76 -8.35 -43.36
N ALA A 142 -19.86 -7.63 -43.10
CA ALA A 142 -19.95 -6.75 -41.93
C ALA A 142 -19.86 -7.51 -40.59
N THR A 143 -20.52 -8.67 -40.46
CA THR A 143 -20.39 -9.52 -39.26
C THR A 143 -19.01 -10.14 -39.09
N GLU A 144 -18.31 -10.43 -40.17
CA GLU A 144 -16.95 -11.00 -40.13
C GLU A 144 -15.93 -9.95 -39.70
N GLU A 145 -16.07 -8.71 -40.21
CA GLU A 145 -15.28 -7.56 -39.75
C GLU A 145 -15.54 -7.25 -38.27
N GLU A 146 -16.80 -7.23 -37.84
CA GLU A 146 -17.19 -7.04 -36.44
C GLU A 146 -16.59 -8.12 -35.52
N LEU A 147 -16.60 -9.39 -35.94
CA LEU A 147 -15.99 -10.50 -35.21
C LEU A 147 -14.46 -10.35 -35.12
N ASN A 148 -13.79 -9.96 -36.20
CA ASN A 148 -12.34 -9.76 -36.22
C ASN A 148 -11.91 -8.61 -35.29
N ASN A 149 -12.65 -7.50 -35.30
CA ASN A 149 -12.41 -6.37 -34.41
C ASN A 149 -12.63 -6.75 -32.94
N ALA A 150 -13.72 -7.46 -32.62
CA ALA A 150 -14.01 -7.93 -31.28
C ALA A 150 -12.96 -8.93 -30.77
N ARG A 151 -12.45 -9.79 -31.65
CA ARG A 151 -11.37 -10.73 -31.35
C ARG A 151 -10.07 -10.00 -31.01
N GLY A 152 -9.70 -8.99 -31.79
CA GLY A 152 -8.51 -8.17 -31.50
C GLY A 152 -8.59 -7.49 -30.14
N ALA A 153 -9.76 -6.96 -29.77
CA ALA A 153 -9.97 -6.35 -28.45
C ALA A 153 -9.94 -7.37 -27.29
N TYR A 154 -10.40 -8.60 -27.53
CA TYR A 154 -10.33 -9.69 -26.55
C TYR A 154 -8.90 -10.21 -26.35
N GLU A 155 -8.12 -10.33 -27.42
CA GLU A 155 -6.73 -10.82 -27.35
C GLU A 155 -5.75 -9.79 -26.75
N GLN A 156 -6.11 -8.49 -26.74
CA GLN A 156 -5.32 -7.41 -26.14
C GLN A 156 -5.69 -7.09 -24.68
N GLY A 157 -6.82 -7.63 -24.19
CA GLY A 157 -7.31 -7.43 -22.81
C GLY A 157 -6.73 -8.41 -21.82
#